data_AF-A0A2E9KVY4-F1
#
_entry.id   AF-A0A2E9KVY4-F1
#
_cell.length_a   1.000
_cell.length_b   1.000
_cell.length_c   1.000
_cell.angle_alpha   90.00
_cell.angle_beta   90.00
_cell.angle_gamma   90.00
#
_symmetry.space_group_name_H-M   'P 1'
#
loop_
_entity.id
_entity.type
_entity.pdbx_description
1 polymer ?
#
loop_
_entity_poly.entity_id
_entity_poly.type
_entity_poly.pdbx_seq_one_letter_code
_entity_poly.pdbx_strand_id
1 'polypeptide(L)'
;MSLLLVPATRENLEKSIEQSVDIEFARNYLQEEFVEDLLRQSRSEGIRCWALTKNRRKLYDDIANGDEVLLTEGGTGLFTHYGVIIGKTQNVSFGKSLWPISGENPWEYIYFLANIQKICIDKKQLVVRLGYKESYAVPGSIMAKNDNYEAIGTISKEYKIPVFGYIAENNNNKDFSASNIQSSGARRQGHANFSEEVKTNYNSMKQIGRSDIKNNANEDEIASMNVDYLGQLNRQLDTWLNSSEGKNHEHRELLAQAPDTFSLLCTLSNDNVVSEKSKSKLAKAITYFHLKFDLIPEAFIGPPGYLDDLIISALTIRYVMDYDNKDVVRNSWEGNKDITALIAEIIEKADDLVGPDIHKKLANKIA
;
A
#
# COMPACT_ATOMS: atom_id res chain seq x y z
N MET A 1 10.99 -9.59 22.37
CA MET A 1 10.28 -9.30 21.12
C MET A 1 8.91 -9.89 21.26
N SER A 2 7.88 -9.05 21.17
CA SER A 2 6.50 -9.37 21.48
C SER A 2 5.62 -9.12 20.24
N LEU A 3 4.35 -9.52 20.32
CA LEU A 3 3.37 -9.31 19.25
C LEU A 3 2.23 -8.41 19.71
N LEU A 4 2.07 -7.27 19.04
CA LEU A 4 0.95 -6.36 19.25
C LEU A 4 -0.17 -6.63 18.24
N LEU A 5 -1.38 -6.90 18.75
CA LEU A 5 -2.58 -7.02 17.93
C LEU A 5 -3.34 -5.69 17.97
N VAL A 6 -3.60 -5.10 16.80
CA VAL A 6 -4.12 -3.74 16.69
C VAL A 6 -5.39 -3.72 15.85
N PRO A 7 -6.56 -3.43 16.43
CA PRO A 7 -7.73 -3.13 15.62
C PRO A 7 -7.55 -1.76 14.98
N ALA A 8 -7.92 -1.68 13.72
CA ALA A 8 -7.76 -0.48 12.93
C ALA A 8 -9.04 -0.19 12.13
N THR A 9 -9.35 1.10 11.99
CA THR A 9 -10.34 1.55 11.01
C THR A 9 -9.63 1.76 9.68
N ARG A 10 -10.39 1.63 8.59
CA ARG A 10 -9.89 1.82 7.23
C ARG A 10 -9.21 3.19 7.04
N GLU A 11 -9.92 4.23 7.47
CA GLU A 11 -9.44 5.62 7.44
C GLU A 11 -8.09 5.81 8.14
N ASN A 12 -7.87 5.16 9.30
CA ASN A 12 -6.63 5.33 10.04
C ASN A 12 -5.48 4.54 9.41
N LEU A 13 -5.76 3.34 8.85
CA LEU A 13 -4.77 2.56 8.09
C LEU A 13 -4.26 3.35 6.90
N GLU A 14 -5.17 3.94 6.13
CA GLU A 14 -4.84 4.78 4.97
C GLU A 14 -3.88 5.89 5.35
N LYS A 15 -4.23 6.67 6.37
CA LYS A 15 -3.51 7.89 6.75
C LYS A 15 -2.08 7.69 7.19
N SER A 16 -1.74 6.53 7.76
CA SER A 16 -0.50 6.39 8.54
C SER A 16 0.23 5.05 8.39
N ILE A 17 -0.40 4.05 7.76
CA ILE A 17 0.17 2.73 7.50
C ILE A 17 0.34 2.50 6.00
N GLU A 18 -0.69 2.77 5.19
CA GLU A 18 -0.61 2.59 3.75
C GLU A 18 0.02 3.82 3.08
N GLN A 19 -0.42 5.03 3.43
CA GLN A 19 0.25 6.28 3.03
C GLN A 19 1.35 6.65 4.02
N SER A 20 2.41 7.28 3.52
CA SER A 20 3.42 7.89 4.37
C SER A 20 2.82 9.09 5.08
N VAL A 21 3.18 9.26 6.34
CA VAL A 21 3.18 10.59 6.92
C VAL A 21 4.23 11.42 6.18
N ASP A 22 3.80 12.58 5.69
CA ASP A 22 4.68 13.54 5.03
C ASP A 22 5.84 13.95 5.97
N ILE A 23 7.05 14.03 5.42
CA ILE A 23 8.26 14.26 6.23
C ILE A 23 8.28 15.71 6.75
N GLU A 24 7.88 16.68 5.93
CA GLU A 24 7.83 18.09 6.38
C GLU A 24 6.78 18.27 7.47
N PHE A 25 5.63 17.60 7.34
CA PHE A 25 4.64 17.50 8.39
C PHE A 25 5.24 16.90 9.67
N ALA A 26 5.93 15.75 9.59
CA ALA A 26 6.52 15.12 10.76
C ALA A 26 7.56 16.02 11.47
N ARG A 27 8.40 16.72 10.70
CA ARG A 27 9.39 17.68 11.21
C ARG A 27 8.78 18.87 11.96
N ASN A 28 7.51 19.22 11.69
CA ASN A 28 6.83 20.26 12.46
C ASN A 28 6.53 19.85 13.92
N TYR A 29 6.58 18.55 14.24
CA TYR A 29 6.21 18.04 15.55
C TYR A 29 7.28 17.16 16.20
N LEU A 30 8.21 16.61 15.42
CA LEU A 30 9.25 15.69 15.85
C LEU A 30 10.64 16.32 15.66
N GLN A 31 11.60 15.90 16.50
CA GLN A 31 12.99 16.35 16.37
C GLN A 31 13.63 15.80 15.09
N GLU A 32 14.43 16.61 14.41
CA GLU A 32 15.08 16.24 13.15
C GLU A 32 15.90 14.94 13.26
N GLU A 33 16.72 14.83 14.32
CA GLU A 33 17.53 13.63 14.58
C GLU A 33 16.68 12.35 14.70
N PHE A 34 15.49 12.47 15.30
CA PHE A 34 14.57 11.34 15.45
C PHE A 34 13.91 10.97 14.11
N VAL A 35 13.53 11.97 13.30
CA VAL A 35 12.98 11.75 11.96
C VAL A 35 14.00 11.04 11.06
N GLU A 36 15.25 11.50 11.06
CA GLU A 36 16.33 10.88 10.28
C GLU A 36 16.61 9.44 10.73
N ASP A 37 16.58 9.18 12.05
CA ASP A 37 16.74 7.82 12.58
C ASP A 37 15.60 6.87 12.14
N LEU A 38 14.36 7.37 12.07
CA LEU A 38 13.20 6.60 11.55
C LEU A 38 13.33 6.30 10.06
N LEU A 39 13.74 7.28 9.24
CA LEU A 39 13.93 7.09 7.80
C LEU A 39 15.06 6.10 7.52
N ARG A 40 16.17 6.21 8.26
CA ARG A 40 17.31 5.28 8.19
C ARG A 40 16.90 3.84 8.52
N GLN A 41 16.15 3.64 9.60
CA GLN A 41 15.71 2.32 10.05
C GLN A 41 14.65 1.70 9.12
N SER A 42 13.74 2.51 8.58
CA SER A 42 12.66 2.02 7.72
C SER A 42 13.07 1.77 6.26
N ARG A 43 14.18 2.36 5.79
CA ARG A 43 14.59 2.37 4.37
C ARG A 43 13.46 2.80 3.43
N SER A 44 12.59 3.68 3.92
CA SER A 44 11.38 4.14 3.24
C SER A 44 11.48 5.64 2.97
N GLU A 45 10.89 6.10 1.87
CA GLU A 45 10.77 7.54 1.55
C GLU A 45 9.78 8.28 2.47
N GLY A 46 9.18 7.60 3.45
CA GLY A 46 8.35 8.27 4.44
C GLY A 46 8.01 7.42 5.65
N ILE A 47 7.42 8.09 6.65
CA ILE A 47 7.21 7.55 7.99
C ILE A 47 5.87 6.82 8.06
N ARG A 48 5.85 5.65 8.71
CA ARG A 48 4.64 4.91 9.06
C ARG A 48 4.49 4.88 10.57
N CYS A 49 3.29 5.09 11.07
CA CYS A 49 3.06 5.14 12.51
C CYS A 49 1.63 4.78 12.90
N TRP A 50 1.45 4.55 14.19
CA TRP A 50 0.15 4.34 14.80
C TRP A 50 0.12 4.98 16.18
N ALA A 51 -1.06 5.08 16.79
CA ALA A 51 -1.21 5.69 18.08
C ALA A 51 -2.11 4.92 19.05
N LEU A 52 -1.94 5.23 20.33
CA LEU A 52 -2.78 4.82 21.43
C LEU A 52 -3.29 6.06 22.17
N THR A 53 -4.49 5.93 22.73
CA THR A 53 -5.11 6.96 23.58
C THR A 53 -4.48 6.98 24.98
N LYS A 54 -4.68 8.08 25.72
CA LYS A 54 -4.10 8.32 27.05
C LYS A 54 -4.28 7.19 28.09
N ASN A 55 -5.38 6.43 27.98
CA ASN A 55 -5.70 5.30 28.87
C ASN A 55 -4.91 4.02 28.57
N ARG A 56 -4.07 4.01 27.52
CA ARG A 56 -3.23 2.88 27.13
C ARG A 56 -1.76 3.07 27.49
N ARG A 57 -1.43 3.97 28.43
CA ARG A 57 -0.05 4.21 28.89
C ARG A 57 0.71 2.92 29.21
N LYS A 58 0.12 2.01 29.99
CA LYS A 58 0.78 0.74 30.32
C LYS A 58 1.19 -0.05 29.08
N LEU A 59 0.29 -0.18 28.10
CA LEU A 59 0.59 -0.85 26.84
C LEU A 59 1.70 -0.12 26.06
N TYR A 60 1.69 1.22 26.07
CA TYR A 60 2.75 2.02 25.46
C TYR A 60 4.11 1.85 26.16
N ASP A 61 4.11 1.68 27.47
CA ASP A 61 5.33 1.44 28.24
C ASP A 61 5.89 0.04 27.90
N ASP A 62 5.01 -0.96 27.72
CA ASP A 62 5.34 -2.35 27.41
C ASP A 62 5.85 -2.58 25.96
N ILE A 63 5.52 -1.73 24.98
CA ILE A 63 6.04 -1.86 23.61
C ILE A 63 7.53 -1.49 23.51
N ALA A 64 8.28 -2.27 22.73
CA ALA A 64 9.70 -2.05 22.48
C ALA A 64 10.04 -2.08 20.98
N ASN A 65 11.20 -1.52 20.63
CA ASN A 65 11.73 -1.67 19.28
C ASN A 65 11.96 -3.14 18.95
N GLY A 66 11.61 -3.52 17.72
CA GLY A 66 11.63 -4.90 17.24
C GLY A 66 10.34 -5.66 17.47
N ASP A 67 9.41 -5.19 18.31
CA ASP A 67 8.12 -5.85 18.48
C ASP A 67 7.33 -5.88 17.16
N GLU A 68 6.70 -7.02 16.88
CA GLU A 68 5.89 -7.21 15.69
C GLU A 68 4.47 -6.67 15.92
N VAL A 69 3.88 -6.11 14.87
CA VAL A 69 2.54 -5.54 14.90
C VAL A 69 1.69 -6.19 13.83
N LEU A 70 0.52 -6.69 14.23
CA LEU A 70 -0.51 -7.17 13.34
C LEU A 70 -1.75 -6.28 13.43
N LEU A 71 -2.11 -5.64 12.31
CA LEU A 71 -3.29 -4.80 12.23
C LEU A 71 -4.47 -5.58 11.63
N THR A 72 -5.63 -5.48 12.27
CA THR A 72 -6.89 -6.10 11.81
C THR A 72 -7.92 -5.02 11.55
N GLU A 73 -8.44 -5.02 10.33
CA GLU A 73 -9.54 -4.14 9.93
C GLU A 73 -10.89 -4.79 10.27
N GLY A 74 -11.82 -3.98 10.79
CA GLY A 74 -13.17 -4.43 11.09
C GLY A 74 -13.87 -5.06 9.88
N GLY A 75 -14.68 -6.09 10.11
CA GLY A 75 -15.45 -6.75 9.05
C GLY A 75 -14.68 -7.75 8.17
N THR A 76 -13.35 -7.66 8.10
CA THR A 76 -12.54 -8.53 7.21
C THR A 76 -12.37 -9.97 7.72
N GLY A 77 -12.37 -10.17 9.04
CA GLY A 77 -12.01 -11.46 9.63
C GLY A 77 -10.52 -11.80 9.53
N LEU A 78 -9.67 -10.86 9.08
CA LEU A 78 -8.25 -11.08 8.83
C LEU A 78 -7.38 -10.11 9.63
N PHE A 79 -6.12 -10.50 9.85
CA PHE A 79 -5.03 -9.54 9.98
C PHE A 79 -4.55 -9.19 8.58
N THR A 80 -4.54 -7.90 8.27
CA THR A 80 -4.33 -7.37 6.92
C THR A 80 -2.96 -6.74 6.72
N HIS A 81 -2.32 -6.32 7.81
CA HIS A 81 -1.01 -5.66 7.76
C HIS A 81 -0.09 -6.18 8.86
N TYR A 82 1.18 -6.30 8.49
CA TYR A 82 2.31 -6.57 9.36
C TYR A 82 3.22 -5.35 9.43
N GLY A 83 3.86 -5.12 10.57
CA GLY A 83 4.93 -4.14 10.73
C GLY A 83 5.81 -4.45 11.94
N VAL A 84 6.90 -3.71 12.07
CA VAL A 84 7.86 -3.83 13.19
C VAL A 84 8.06 -2.46 13.82
N ILE A 85 7.98 -2.37 15.15
CA ILE A 85 8.19 -1.12 15.88
C ILE A 85 9.66 -0.70 15.79
N ILE A 86 9.90 0.54 15.38
CA ILE A 86 11.25 1.14 15.25
C ILE A 86 11.47 2.37 16.14
N GLY A 87 10.41 2.88 16.76
CA GLY A 87 10.51 3.98 17.70
C GLY A 87 9.16 4.33 18.30
N LYS A 88 9.17 5.16 19.35
CA LYS A 88 7.94 5.65 20.00
C LYS A 88 8.13 7.05 20.58
N THR A 89 7.05 7.82 20.64
CA THR A 89 7.01 9.16 21.23
C THR A 89 5.66 9.45 21.87
N GLN A 90 5.65 10.29 22.91
CA GLN A 90 4.43 10.83 23.48
C GLN A 90 4.24 12.25 22.95
N ASN A 91 3.28 12.46 22.05
CA ASN A 91 3.06 13.76 21.40
C ASN A 91 1.59 13.96 21.00
N VAL A 92 0.84 14.60 21.90
CA VAL A 92 -0.60 14.90 21.69
C VAL A 92 -0.83 15.80 20.47
N SER A 93 0.07 16.75 20.20
CA SER A 93 -0.08 17.69 19.07
C SER A 93 0.05 16.97 17.74
N PHE A 94 1.06 16.10 17.59
CA PHE A 94 1.22 15.26 16.41
C PHE A 94 0.01 14.34 16.20
N GLY A 95 -0.42 13.64 17.27
CA GLY A 95 -1.56 12.73 17.20
C GLY A 95 -2.87 13.39 16.80
N LYS A 96 -3.16 14.59 17.34
CA LYS A 96 -4.36 15.39 16.97
C LYS A 96 -4.31 15.92 15.54
N SER A 97 -3.13 16.20 15.02
CA SER A 97 -2.97 16.73 13.67
C SER A 97 -3.02 15.64 12.60
N LEU A 98 -2.67 14.39 12.94
CA LEU A 98 -2.67 13.28 12.01
C LEU A 98 -3.99 12.48 11.99
N TRP A 99 -4.56 12.18 13.16
CA TRP A 99 -5.79 11.40 13.28
C TRP A 99 -6.95 12.23 13.86
N PRO A 100 -8.19 12.02 13.39
CA PRO A 100 -9.35 12.63 14.00
C PRO A 100 -9.47 12.21 15.46
N ILE A 101 -9.98 13.10 16.31
CA ILE A 101 -10.07 12.85 17.76
C ILE A 101 -10.97 11.63 18.01
N SER A 102 -10.42 10.63 18.71
CA SER A 102 -11.17 9.44 19.12
C SER A 102 -12.02 9.72 20.36
N GLY A 103 -13.20 10.32 20.17
CA GLY A 103 -14.11 10.68 21.27
C GLY A 103 -13.56 11.80 22.14
N GLU A 104 -13.55 11.64 23.48
CA GLU A 104 -12.99 12.64 24.41
C GLU A 104 -11.47 12.50 24.63
N ASN A 105 -10.81 11.52 24.01
CA ASN A 105 -9.41 11.20 24.27
C ASN A 105 -8.55 11.40 23.02
N PRO A 106 -7.57 12.31 23.04
CA PRO A 106 -6.67 12.47 21.91
C PRO A 106 -5.73 11.28 21.78
N TRP A 107 -5.26 11.07 20.55
CA TRP A 107 -4.12 10.21 20.26
C TRP A 107 -2.86 10.84 20.85
N GLU A 108 -2.19 10.13 21.76
CA GLU A 108 -1.12 10.69 22.59
C GLU A 108 0.18 9.89 22.51
N TYR A 109 0.05 8.57 22.48
CA TYR A 109 1.18 7.65 22.51
C TYR A 109 1.39 7.08 21.10
N ILE A 110 2.39 7.59 20.39
CA ILE A 110 2.67 7.24 18.99
C ILE A 110 3.83 6.26 18.94
N TYR A 111 3.72 5.25 18.08
CA TYR A 111 4.81 4.36 17.74
C TYR A 111 4.96 4.28 16.22
N PHE A 112 6.19 4.06 15.77
CA PHE A 112 6.59 4.12 14.38
C PHE A 112 6.94 2.73 13.88
N LEU A 113 6.64 2.47 12.61
CA LEU A 113 6.69 1.14 12.03
C LEU A 113 7.59 1.11 10.79
N ALA A 114 8.36 0.03 10.67
CA ALA A 114 9.05 -0.39 9.47
C ALA A 114 8.50 -1.73 8.97
N ASN A 115 9.01 -2.20 7.83
CA ASN A 115 8.64 -3.48 7.23
C ASN A 115 7.12 -3.64 7.07
N ILE A 116 6.44 -2.57 6.64
CA ILE A 116 5.00 -2.64 6.39
C ILE A 116 4.75 -3.60 5.23
N GLN A 117 3.99 -4.66 5.50
CA GLN A 117 3.62 -5.67 4.52
C GLN A 117 2.12 -5.92 4.58
N LYS A 118 1.46 -5.97 3.41
CA LYS A 118 0.09 -6.49 3.31
C LYS A 118 0.13 -8.00 3.43
N ILE A 119 -0.73 -8.55 4.27
CA ILE A 119 -0.80 -9.97 4.60
C ILE A 119 -2.25 -10.42 4.65
N CYS A 120 -2.48 -11.73 4.55
CA CYS A 120 -3.80 -12.34 4.68
C CYS A 120 -3.73 -13.47 5.70
N ILE A 121 -3.76 -13.12 6.99
CA ILE A 121 -3.74 -14.12 8.07
C ILE A 121 -5.13 -14.23 8.68
N ASP A 122 -5.68 -15.44 8.73
CA ASP A 122 -6.97 -15.72 9.35
C ASP A 122 -6.94 -15.34 10.83
N LYS A 123 -7.79 -14.38 11.22
CA LYS A 123 -7.81 -13.87 12.59
C LYS A 123 -8.24 -14.94 13.57
N LYS A 124 -9.27 -15.73 13.25
CA LYS A 124 -9.83 -16.74 14.15
C LYS A 124 -8.79 -17.82 14.46
N GLN A 125 -8.12 -18.32 13.44
CA GLN A 125 -7.08 -19.33 13.60
C GLN A 125 -5.91 -18.79 14.43
N LEU A 126 -5.42 -17.59 14.12
CA LEU A 126 -4.28 -17.03 14.84
C LEU A 126 -4.63 -16.71 16.30
N VAL A 127 -5.78 -16.09 16.59
CA VAL A 127 -6.12 -15.75 17.99
C VAL A 127 -6.35 -17.01 18.84
N VAL A 128 -6.86 -18.10 18.26
CA VAL A 128 -6.95 -19.41 18.95
C VAL A 128 -5.56 -19.94 19.29
N ARG A 129 -4.61 -19.89 18.34
CA ARG A 129 -3.21 -20.29 18.60
C ARG A 129 -2.53 -19.41 19.65
N LEU A 130 -2.89 -18.13 19.71
CA LEU A 130 -2.43 -17.19 20.74
C LEU A 130 -3.16 -17.39 22.10
N GLY A 131 -4.04 -18.39 22.22
CA GLY A 131 -4.73 -18.75 23.44
C GLY A 131 -5.90 -17.83 23.82
N TYR A 132 -6.54 -17.23 22.82
CA TYR A 132 -7.82 -16.54 22.95
C TYR A 132 -8.97 -17.44 22.45
N LYS A 133 -10.21 -17.06 22.77
CA LYS A 133 -11.40 -17.70 22.20
C LYS A 133 -11.48 -17.37 20.71
N GLU A 134 -12.04 -18.28 19.90
CA GLU A 134 -12.24 -18.06 18.46
C GLU A 134 -13.04 -16.79 18.15
N SER A 135 -14.00 -16.43 19.01
CA SER A 135 -14.81 -15.22 18.91
C SER A 135 -14.11 -13.93 19.35
N TYR A 136 -12.81 -13.98 19.67
CA TYR A 136 -12.07 -12.82 20.16
C TYR A 136 -11.89 -11.77 19.06
N ALA A 137 -12.58 -10.65 19.22
CA ALA A 137 -12.67 -9.60 18.20
C ALA A 137 -11.49 -8.61 18.18
N VAL A 138 -10.53 -8.72 19.10
CA VAL A 138 -9.46 -7.72 19.33
C VAL A 138 -10.07 -6.32 19.52
N PRO A 139 -10.80 -6.06 20.63
CA PRO A 139 -11.60 -4.83 20.79
C PRO A 139 -10.78 -3.55 21.00
N GLY A 140 -9.47 -3.68 21.16
CA GLY A 140 -8.52 -2.57 21.26
C GLY A 140 -7.11 -3.12 21.16
N SER A 141 -6.12 -2.26 20.95
CA SER A 141 -4.72 -2.70 20.87
C SER A 141 -4.32 -3.46 22.12
N ILE A 142 -3.67 -4.62 21.95
CA ILE A 142 -3.32 -5.53 23.04
C ILE A 142 -2.03 -6.29 22.71
N MET A 143 -1.20 -6.52 23.72
CA MET A 143 -0.06 -7.41 23.62
C MET A 143 -0.54 -8.87 23.68
N ALA A 144 -0.08 -9.70 22.74
CA ALA A 144 -0.33 -11.12 22.76
C ALA A 144 0.26 -11.77 24.02
N LYS A 145 -0.33 -12.88 24.46
CA LYS A 145 0.22 -13.64 25.61
C LYS A 145 1.60 -14.18 25.25
N ASN A 146 2.62 -13.75 25.99
CA ASN A 146 4.02 -13.97 25.62
C ASN A 146 4.36 -15.46 25.45
N ASP A 147 4.00 -16.31 26.41
CA ASP A 147 4.25 -17.76 26.35
C ASP A 147 3.66 -18.42 25.09
N ASN A 148 2.50 -17.95 24.63
CA ASN A 148 1.84 -18.50 23.44
C ASN A 148 2.48 -17.98 22.15
N TYR A 149 2.93 -16.72 22.14
CA TYR A 149 3.62 -16.15 20.98
C TYR A 149 5.03 -16.74 20.83
N GLU A 150 5.76 -16.92 21.92
CA GLU A 150 7.05 -17.62 21.92
C GLU A 150 6.92 -19.06 21.39
N ALA A 151 5.82 -19.76 21.72
CA ALA A 151 5.55 -21.11 21.23
C ALA A 151 5.25 -21.17 19.71
N ILE A 152 4.63 -20.14 19.15
CA ILE A 152 4.40 -20.01 17.69
C ILE A 152 5.69 -19.62 16.97
N GLY A 153 6.56 -18.86 17.63
CA GLY A 153 7.64 -18.13 16.98
C GLY A 153 7.14 -16.83 16.35
N THR A 154 8.08 -16.08 15.76
CA THR A 154 7.78 -14.76 15.20
C THR A 154 6.83 -14.90 14.00
N ILE A 155 5.87 -13.99 13.86
CA ILE A 155 4.90 -13.98 12.76
C ILE A 155 5.63 -13.93 11.42
N SER A 156 6.70 -13.13 11.33
CA SER A 156 7.55 -13.08 10.15
C SER A 156 8.10 -14.44 9.73
N LYS A 157 8.55 -15.27 10.68
CA LYS A 157 9.08 -16.61 10.38
C LYS A 157 7.97 -17.59 10.06
N GLU A 158 6.94 -17.62 10.89
CA GLU A 158 5.80 -18.53 10.74
C GLU A 158 5.10 -18.36 9.39
N TYR A 159 4.88 -17.11 8.98
CA TYR A 159 4.17 -16.77 7.74
C TYR A 159 5.11 -16.38 6.59
N LYS A 160 6.43 -16.57 6.76
CA LYS A 160 7.46 -16.26 5.76
C LYS A 160 7.36 -14.84 5.18
N ILE A 161 7.02 -13.88 6.03
CA ILE A 161 6.92 -12.47 5.65
C ILE A 161 8.34 -11.94 5.44
N PRO A 162 8.65 -11.31 4.29
CA PRO A 162 9.96 -10.72 4.06
C PRO A 162 10.17 -9.53 5.01
N VAL A 163 11.25 -9.62 5.80
CA VAL A 163 11.66 -8.57 6.74
C VAL A 163 13.11 -8.21 6.41
N PHE A 164 13.39 -6.94 6.15
CA PHE A 164 14.76 -6.49 5.96
C PHE A 164 15.41 -6.21 7.31
N GLY A 165 16.71 -6.50 7.40
CA GLY A 165 17.47 -6.43 8.66
C GLY A 165 17.32 -5.09 9.36
N TYR A 166 16.71 -5.13 10.54
CA TYR A 166 16.68 -4.03 11.50
C TYR A 166 18.10 -3.80 12.03
N ILE A 167 18.64 -2.59 11.82
CA ILE A 167 19.90 -2.20 12.46
C ILE A 167 19.56 -1.81 13.89
N ALA A 168 19.63 -2.76 14.82
CA ALA A 168 19.65 -2.47 16.24
C ALA A 168 21.02 -1.86 16.59
N GLU A 169 21.25 -0.59 16.25
CA GLU A 169 22.32 0.15 16.90
C GLU A 169 21.88 0.42 18.35
N ASN A 170 22.73 0.05 19.31
CA ASN A 170 22.51 0.16 20.76
C ASN A 170 22.11 1.59 21.19
N ASN A 171 20.83 1.93 21.06
CA ASN A 171 20.26 3.10 21.72
C ASN A 171 19.80 2.69 23.12
N ASN A 172 20.78 2.46 23.99
CA ASN A 172 20.57 2.52 25.43
C ASN A 172 19.98 3.90 25.76
N ASN A 173 18.74 3.93 26.27
CA ASN A 173 18.18 5.02 27.07
C ASN A 173 18.53 6.46 26.63
N LYS A 174 17.94 6.92 25.54
CA LYS A 174 17.51 8.32 25.51
C LYS A 174 16.01 8.34 25.37
N ASP A 175 15.35 8.45 26.51
CA ASP A 175 14.01 9.02 26.58
C ASP A 175 14.03 10.36 25.83
N PHE A 176 13.64 10.37 24.56
CA PHE A 176 13.15 11.56 23.90
C PHE A 176 11.71 11.82 24.40
N SER A 177 11.56 11.92 25.73
CA SER A 177 10.41 12.59 26.32
C SER A 177 10.59 14.07 26.01
N ALA A 178 9.90 14.57 25.00
CA ALA A 178 9.82 16.01 24.77
C ALA A 178 9.05 16.62 25.95
N SER A 179 9.78 17.00 26.99
CA SER A 179 9.29 17.87 28.05
C SER A 179 8.83 19.18 27.40
N ASN A 180 7.53 19.45 27.50
CA ASN A 180 6.87 20.76 27.42
C ASN A 180 7.61 21.85 26.64
N ILE A 181 7.19 22.12 25.41
CA ILE A 181 7.30 23.47 24.87
C ILE A 181 5.90 23.92 24.46
N GLN A 182 5.32 24.73 25.36
CA GLN A 182 4.23 25.63 25.05
C GLN A 182 4.63 26.52 23.88
N SER A 183 3.69 26.72 22.98
CA SER A 183 3.73 27.75 21.94
C SER A 183 4.14 29.11 22.51
N SER A 184 5.23 29.68 21.99
CA SER A 184 5.41 31.13 21.94
C SER A 184 6.16 31.50 20.67
N GLY A 185 5.52 32.30 19.83
CA GLY A 185 6.08 32.74 18.56
C GLY A 185 7.33 33.61 18.74
N ALA A 186 8.28 33.46 17.82
CA ALA A 186 9.25 34.48 17.47
C ALA A 186 9.84 34.19 16.09
N ARG A 187 9.70 35.16 15.17
CA ARG A 187 10.52 35.27 13.96
C ARG A 187 12.00 35.22 14.33
N ARG A 188 12.82 34.44 13.61
CA ARG A 188 14.19 34.84 13.26
C ARG A 188 14.58 34.37 11.86
N GLN A 189 15.04 35.34 11.08
CA GLN A 189 15.75 35.21 9.81
C GLN A 189 17.21 34.79 10.03
N GLY A 190 17.80 34.15 9.02
CA GLY A 190 19.25 33.91 8.86
C GLY A 190 19.51 32.76 7.88
N HIS A 191 19.41 33.00 6.57
CA HIS A 191 20.54 33.03 5.61
C HIS A 191 21.38 31.73 5.61
N ALA A 192 21.14 30.82 4.66
CA ALA A 192 21.77 30.77 3.33
C ALA A 192 23.26 30.37 3.39
N ASN A 193 23.53 29.07 3.19
CA ASN A 193 24.74 28.51 2.55
C ASN A 193 24.80 26.95 2.52
N PHE A 194 23.78 26.23 2.99
CA PHE A 194 23.79 24.75 2.98
C PHE A 194 23.12 24.11 1.74
N SER A 195 22.55 24.92 0.83
CA SER A 195 21.68 24.43 -0.26
C SER A 195 22.40 24.09 -1.57
N GLU A 196 23.64 24.54 -1.77
CA GLU A 196 24.40 24.26 -2.99
C GLU A 196 25.03 22.86 -2.97
N GLU A 197 25.55 22.42 -1.82
CA GLU A 197 26.22 21.12 -1.67
C GLU A 197 25.21 19.95 -1.77
N VAL A 198 24.00 20.13 -1.23
CA VAL A 198 22.88 19.18 -1.35
C VAL A 198 22.34 19.12 -2.79
N LYS A 199 22.25 20.26 -3.48
CA LYS A 199 21.84 20.28 -4.91
C LYS A 199 22.87 19.64 -5.82
N THR A 200 24.16 19.78 -5.50
CA THR A 200 25.24 19.16 -6.25
C THR A 200 25.21 17.64 -6.07
N ASN A 201 25.05 17.15 -4.83
CA ASN A 201 24.89 15.71 -4.57
C ASN A 201 23.62 15.13 -5.20
N TYR A 202 22.49 15.84 -5.17
CA TYR A 202 21.25 15.40 -5.82
C TYR A 202 21.40 15.30 -7.34
N ASN A 203 22.09 16.25 -7.98
CA ASN A 203 22.31 16.21 -9.44
C ASN A 203 23.34 15.16 -9.84
N SER A 204 24.36 14.89 -9.02
CA SER A 204 25.30 13.77 -9.19
C SER A 204 24.59 12.42 -9.04
N MET A 205 23.71 12.26 -8.05
CA MET A 205 22.87 11.07 -7.89
C MET A 205 21.85 10.90 -9.03
N LYS A 206 21.35 12.00 -9.61
CA LYS A 206 20.43 11.98 -10.75
C LYS A 206 21.12 11.69 -12.10
N GLN A 207 22.43 11.94 -12.20
CA GLN A 207 23.24 11.48 -13.33
C GLN A 207 23.58 9.98 -13.20
N ILE A 208 23.93 9.52 -11.99
CA ILE A 208 24.15 8.08 -11.71
C ILE A 208 22.83 7.29 -11.90
N GLY A 209 21.70 7.84 -11.47
CA GLY A 209 20.37 7.24 -11.63
C GLY A 209 19.78 7.29 -13.04
N ARG A 210 20.47 7.87 -14.04
CA ARG A 210 20.04 7.86 -15.45
C ARG A 210 20.92 6.99 -16.34
N SER A 211 22.15 6.70 -15.97
CA SER A 211 23.01 5.78 -16.72
C SER A 211 22.82 4.31 -16.34
N ASP A 212 22.33 4.02 -15.13
CA ASP A 212 22.40 2.66 -14.56
C ASP A 212 21.03 1.97 -14.40
N ILE A 213 19.91 2.60 -14.79
CA ILE A 213 18.57 1.96 -14.82
C ILE A 213 18.31 1.23 -16.17
N LYS A 214 19.21 1.39 -17.16
CA LYS A 214 19.25 0.48 -18.31
C LYS A 214 20.18 -0.68 -18.00
N ASN A 215 19.67 -1.65 -17.24
CA ASN A 215 19.84 -3.11 -17.39
C ASN A 215 19.62 -3.82 -16.05
N ASN A 216 18.76 -4.85 -16.09
CA ASN A 216 18.55 -5.92 -15.08
C ASN A 216 17.31 -5.80 -14.17
N ALA A 217 16.12 -5.75 -14.75
CA ALA A 217 15.07 -6.70 -14.36
C ALA A 217 15.03 -7.74 -15.48
N ASN A 218 15.25 -9.02 -15.20
CA ASN A 218 15.26 -10.02 -16.26
C ASN A 218 13.84 -10.13 -16.86
N GLU A 219 13.72 -10.24 -18.19
CA GLU A 219 12.43 -10.44 -18.87
C GLU A 219 11.65 -11.62 -18.25
N ASP A 220 12.37 -12.66 -17.81
CA ASP A 220 11.84 -13.82 -17.08
C ASP A 220 11.22 -13.46 -15.72
N GLU A 221 11.77 -12.48 -14.99
CA GLU A 221 11.22 -12.04 -13.69
C GLU A 221 9.93 -11.25 -13.89
N ILE A 222 9.88 -10.38 -14.90
CA ILE A 222 8.67 -9.63 -15.26
C ILE A 222 7.58 -10.60 -15.74
N ALA A 223 7.93 -11.56 -16.58
CA ALA A 223 7.01 -12.60 -17.02
C ALA A 223 6.47 -13.43 -15.84
N SER A 224 7.34 -13.85 -14.93
CA SER A 224 6.94 -14.56 -13.70
C SER A 224 6.00 -13.72 -12.84
N MET A 225 6.31 -12.43 -12.65
CA MET A 225 5.47 -11.51 -11.88
C MET A 225 4.07 -11.37 -12.49
N ASN A 226 3.97 -11.22 -13.82
CA ASN A 226 2.69 -11.10 -14.52
C ASN A 226 1.87 -12.39 -14.42
N VAL A 227 2.51 -13.56 -14.50
CA VAL A 227 1.85 -14.87 -14.31
C VAL A 227 1.31 -15.01 -12.89
N ASP A 228 2.12 -14.66 -11.88
CA ASP A 228 1.71 -14.70 -10.48
C ASP A 228 0.56 -13.72 -10.19
N TYR A 229 0.61 -12.53 -10.77
CA TYR A 229 -0.45 -11.53 -10.66
C TYR A 229 -1.74 -12.00 -11.33
N LEU A 230 -1.68 -12.51 -12.57
CA LEU A 230 -2.86 -13.04 -13.27
C LEU A 230 -3.51 -14.18 -12.48
N GLY A 231 -2.72 -15.06 -11.85
CA GLY A 231 -3.23 -16.09 -10.96
C GLY A 231 -3.92 -15.52 -9.71
N GLN A 232 -3.40 -14.45 -9.13
CA GLN A 232 -4.04 -13.76 -7.99
C GLN A 232 -5.34 -13.08 -8.41
N LEU A 233 -5.32 -12.33 -9.51
CA LEU A 233 -6.47 -11.64 -10.09
C LEU A 233 -7.63 -12.61 -10.35
N ASN A 234 -7.34 -13.74 -11.01
CA ASN A 234 -8.32 -14.79 -11.25
C ASN A 234 -8.95 -15.33 -9.97
N ARG A 235 -8.14 -15.64 -8.94
CA ARG A 235 -8.66 -16.15 -7.66
C ARG A 235 -9.53 -15.12 -6.95
N GLN A 236 -9.11 -13.86 -6.94
CA GLN A 236 -9.84 -12.78 -6.29
C GLN A 236 -11.19 -12.52 -6.96
N LEU A 237 -11.19 -12.42 -8.29
CA LEU A 237 -12.41 -12.21 -9.06
C LEU A 237 -13.34 -13.42 -8.99
N ASP A 238 -12.86 -14.65 -9.15
CA ASP A 238 -13.71 -15.84 -9.04
C ASP A 238 -14.36 -15.96 -7.65
N THR A 239 -13.58 -15.73 -6.59
CA THR A 239 -14.09 -15.73 -5.20
C THR A 239 -15.19 -14.70 -5.01
N TRP A 240 -14.95 -13.47 -5.45
CA TRP A 240 -15.91 -12.37 -5.28
C TRP A 240 -17.13 -12.52 -6.18
N LEU A 241 -16.96 -12.90 -7.45
CA LEU A 241 -18.05 -13.16 -8.39
C LEU A 241 -18.99 -14.22 -7.82
N ASN A 242 -18.49 -15.23 -7.10
CA ASN A 242 -19.32 -16.27 -6.49
C ASN A 242 -19.94 -15.89 -5.14
N SER A 243 -19.53 -14.77 -4.55
CA SER A 243 -20.10 -14.22 -3.30
C SER A 243 -21.48 -13.59 -3.53
N SER A 244 -22.22 -13.35 -2.44
CA SER A 244 -23.51 -12.64 -2.50
C SER A 244 -23.38 -11.20 -3.00
N GLU A 245 -22.26 -10.55 -2.75
CA GLU A 245 -21.98 -9.19 -3.20
C GLU A 245 -21.77 -9.17 -4.71
N GLY A 246 -20.79 -9.95 -5.20
CA GLY A 246 -20.51 -10.03 -6.63
C GLY A 246 -21.68 -10.54 -7.47
N LYS A 247 -22.51 -11.46 -6.92
CA LYS A 247 -23.72 -11.93 -7.61
C LYS A 247 -24.74 -10.84 -7.89
N ASN A 248 -24.82 -9.82 -7.04
CA ASN A 248 -25.80 -8.74 -7.13
C ASN A 248 -25.18 -7.42 -7.63
N HIS A 249 -23.89 -7.41 -7.96
CA HIS A 249 -23.21 -6.19 -8.39
C HIS A 249 -23.54 -5.84 -9.84
N GLU A 250 -23.83 -4.57 -10.10
CA GLU A 250 -24.29 -4.07 -11.40
C GLU A 250 -23.30 -4.37 -12.54
N HIS A 251 -22.01 -4.17 -12.29
CA HIS A 251 -20.95 -4.30 -13.30
C HIS A 251 -20.23 -5.66 -13.28
N ARG A 252 -20.84 -6.68 -12.67
CA ARG A 252 -20.27 -8.02 -12.52
C ARG A 252 -19.72 -8.61 -13.83
N GLU A 253 -20.49 -8.49 -14.92
CA GLU A 253 -20.10 -9.07 -16.20
C GLU A 253 -18.90 -8.41 -16.85
N LEU A 254 -18.68 -7.11 -16.58
CA LEU A 254 -17.50 -6.38 -17.04
C LEU A 254 -16.28 -6.78 -16.21
N LEU A 255 -16.44 -6.83 -14.88
CA LEU A 255 -15.38 -7.24 -13.95
C LEU A 255 -14.88 -8.66 -14.23
N ALA A 256 -15.76 -9.57 -14.65
CA ALA A 256 -15.39 -10.91 -15.06
C ALA A 256 -14.42 -10.96 -16.26
N GLN A 257 -14.30 -9.88 -17.04
CA GLN A 257 -13.40 -9.78 -18.20
C GLN A 257 -12.00 -9.27 -17.84
N ALA A 258 -11.77 -8.82 -16.61
CA ALA A 258 -10.49 -8.23 -16.21
C ALA A 258 -9.27 -9.18 -16.37
N PRO A 259 -9.34 -10.49 -16.03
CA PRO A 259 -8.20 -11.39 -16.18
C PRO A 259 -7.79 -11.58 -17.64
N ASP A 260 -8.75 -11.83 -18.52
CA ASP A 260 -8.50 -11.99 -19.96
C ASP A 260 -7.99 -10.68 -20.58
N THR A 261 -8.51 -9.54 -20.11
CA THR A 261 -8.05 -8.20 -20.54
C THR A 261 -6.60 -7.97 -20.13
N PHE A 262 -6.23 -8.30 -18.90
CA PHE A 262 -4.84 -8.21 -18.43
C PHE A 262 -3.90 -9.15 -19.21
N SER A 263 -4.34 -10.38 -19.46
CA SER A 263 -3.61 -11.35 -20.29
C SER A 263 -3.34 -10.79 -21.70
N LEU A 264 -4.37 -10.20 -22.33
CA LEU A 264 -4.22 -9.57 -23.64
C LEU A 264 -3.21 -8.42 -23.64
N LEU A 265 -3.20 -7.57 -22.60
CA LEU A 265 -2.20 -6.51 -22.48
C LEU A 265 -0.77 -7.08 -22.45
N CYS A 266 -0.56 -8.16 -21.69
CA CYS A 266 0.74 -8.84 -21.59
C CYS A 266 1.14 -9.52 -22.90
N THR A 267 0.21 -10.12 -23.62
CA THR A 267 0.48 -10.73 -24.93
C THR A 267 0.87 -9.66 -25.95
N LEU A 268 0.09 -8.58 -26.04
CA LEU A 268 0.37 -7.49 -26.98
C LEU A 268 1.66 -6.74 -26.65
N SER A 269 2.03 -6.61 -25.38
CA SER A 269 3.27 -5.90 -24.99
C SER A 269 4.53 -6.66 -25.44
N ASN A 270 4.42 -7.98 -25.62
CA ASN A 270 5.49 -8.86 -26.07
C ASN A 270 5.43 -9.18 -27.58
N ASP A 271 4.36 -8.80 -28.28
CA ASP A 271 4.19 -9.09 -29.70
C ASP A 271 5.09 -8.20 -30.57
N ASN A 272 5.82 -8.80 -31.51
CA ASN A 272 6.78 -8.07 -32.36
C ASN A 272 6.13 -7.22 -33.45
N VAL A 273 4.84 -7.43 -33.76
CA VAL A 273 4.06 -6.66 -34.73
C VAL A 273 3.55 -5.35 -34.12
N VAL A 274 3.42 -5.28 -32.79
CA VAL A 274 2.98 -4.08 -32.06
C VAL A 274 4.12 -3.06 -32.01
N SER A 275 3.82 -1.79 -32.29
CA SER A 275 4.85 -0.75 -32.33
C SER A 275 5.40 -0.43 -30.93
N GLU A 276 6.65 0.01 -30.85
CA GLU A 276 7.29 0.39 -29.57
C GLU A 276 6.51 1.47 -28.79
N LYS A 277 5.83 2.37 -29.51
CA LYS A 277 4.98 3.39 -28.91
C LYS A 277 3.76 2.78 -28.23
N SER A 278 3.10 1.82 -28.89
CA SER A 278 1.98 1.07 -28.32
C SER A 278 2.43 0.17 -27.18
N LYS A 279 3.57 -0.52 -27.31
CA LYS A 279 4.17 -1.32 -26.22
C LYS A 279 4.44 -0.50 -24.97
N SER A 280 4.93 0.74 -25.13
CA SER A 280 5.10 1.64 -23.98
C SER A 280 3.77 1.97 -23.29
N LYS A 281 2.68 2.16 -24.05
CA LYS A 281 1.34 2.38 -23.47
C LYS A 281 0.78 1.11 -22.81
N LEU A 282 0.98 -0.06 -23.43
CA LEU A 282 0.62 -1.36 -22.87
C LEU A 282 1.37 -1.62 -21.55
N ALA A 283 2.67 -1.36 -21.51
CA ALA A 283 3.49 -1.49 -20.29
C ALA A 283 2.99 -0.57 -19.17
N LYS A 284 2.56 0.66 -19.49
CA LYS A 284 1.92 1.55 -18.51
C LYS A 284 0.60 0.99 -18.00
N ALA A 285 -0.25 0.45 -18.87
CA ALA A 285 -1.51 -0.17 -18.49
C ALA A 285 -1.30 -1.43 -17.60
N ILE A 286 -0.32 -2.28 -17.95
CA ILE A 286 0.09 -3.43 -17.12
C ILE A 286 0.60 -2.96 -15.76
N THR A 287 1.43 -1.90 -15.75
CA THR A 287 1.92 -1.32 -14.50
C THR A 287 0.76 -0.80 -13.65
N TYR A 288 -0.25 -0.19 -14.27
CA TYR A 288 -1.43 0.31 -13.58
C TYR A 288 -2.17 -0.82 -12.84
N PHE A 289 -2.42 -1.97 -13.48
CA PHE A 289 -2.97 -3.17 -12.82
C PHE A 289 -2.15 -3.65 -11.60
N HIS A 290 -0.82 -3.54 -11.65
CA HIS A 290 0.04 -3.91 -10.52
C HIS A 290 0.03 -2.87 -9.40
N LEU A 291 -0.18 -1.60 -9.75
CA LEU A 291 -0.23 -0.49 -8.81
C LEU A 291 -1.63 -0.41 -8.20
N LYS A 292 -1.84 -1.15 -7.11
CA LYS A 292 -3.09 -1.29 -6.31
C LYS A 292 -3.76 0.00 -5.78
N PHE A 293 -3.41 1.19 -6.27
CA PHE A 293 -3.69 2.47 -5.63
C PHE A 293 -3.89 3.67 -6.56
N ASP A 294 -3.95 3.50 -7.89
CA ASP A 294 -3.71 4.67 -8.74
C ASP A 294 -4.95 5.61 -8.88
N LEU A 295 -6.22 5.15 -8.85
CA LEU A 295 -7.42 6.04 -8.75
C LEU A 295 -8.66 5.50 -7.99
N ILE A 296 -9.11 4.25 -8.18
CA ILE A 296 -10.18 3.62 -7.37
C ILE A 296 -9.63 2.31 -6.80
N PRO A 297 -9.18 2.30 -5.54
CA PRO A 297 -8.28 1.24 -5.16
C PRO A 297 -9.03 -0.09 -4.90
N GLU A 298 -8.69 -1.14 -5.66
CA GLU A 298 -9.33 -2.48 -5.59
C GLU A 298 -9.19 -3.13 -4.21
N ALA A 299 -8.19 -2.72 -3.44
CA ALA A 299 -7.99 -3.14 -2.05
C ALA A 299 -9.05 -2.60 -1.07
N PHE A 300 -9.99 -1.76 -1.50
CA PHE A 300 -10.92 -1.00 -0.65
C PHE A 300 -12.39 -1.29 -0.99
N ILE A 301 -12.69 -1.53 -2.28
CA ILE A 301 -14.05 -1.82 -2.80
C ILE A 301 -14.19 -3.30 -3.16
N GLY A 302 -13.10 -4.08 -3.09
CA GLY A 302 -13.03 -5.41 -3.67
C GLY A 302 -12.89 -5.31 -5.19
N PRO A 303 -13.18 -6.39 -5.92
CA PRO A 303 -13.04 -6.43 -7.37
C PRO A 303 -13.74 -5.32 -8.19
N PRO A 304 -14.78 -4.60 -7.72
CA PRO A 304 -15.25 -3.39 -8.39
C PRO A 304 -14.20 -2.30 -8.60
N GLY A 305 -13.08 -2.31 -7.86
CA GLY A 305 -11.97 -1.40 -8.15
C GLY A 305 -11.37 -1.62 -9.54
N TYR A 306 -11.40 -2.83 -10.12
CA TYR A 306 -10.84 -3.11 -11.45
C TYR A 306 -11.57 -2.41 -12.60
N LEU A 307 -12.62 -1.62 -12.33
CA LEU A 307 -13.34 -0.87 -13.36
C LEU A 307 -12.46 0.22 -13.98
N ASP A 308 -11.62 0.91 -13.20
CA ASP A 308 -10.70 1.91 -13.76
C ASP A 308 -9.57 1.27 -14.57
N ASP A 309 -9.03 0.12 -14.11
CA ASP A 309 -8.10 -0.72 -14.85
C ASP A 309 -8.67 -1.15 -16.22
N LEU A 310 -9.93 -1.60 -16.24
CA LEU A 310 -10.63 -1.99 -17.47
C LEU A 310 -10.78 -0.82 -18.44
N ILE A 311 -11.08 0.39 -17.95
CA ILE A 311 -11.17 1.59 -18.78
C ILE A 311 -9.80 1.92 -19.38
N ILE A 312 -8.73 1.89 -18.58
CA ILE A 312 -7.37 2.14 -19.08
C ILE A 312 -6.97 1.11 -20.13
N SER A 313 -7.29 -0.15 -19.86
CA SER A 313 -7.04 -1.25 -20.79
C SER A 313 -7.78 -1.03 -22.10
N ALA A 314 -9.07 -0.70 -22.04
CA ALA A 314 -9.89 -0.47 -23.23
C ALA A 314 -9.39 0.69 -24.08
N LEU A 315 -9.02 1.81 -23.45
CA LEU A 315 -8.43 2.96 -24.14
C LEU A 315 -7.08 2.60 -24.80
N THR A 316 -6.26 1.80 -24.12
CA THR A 316 -4.96 1.36 -24.62
C THR A 316 -5.10 0.36 -25.76
N ILE A 317 -5.98 -0.64 -25.63
CA ILE A 317 -6.26 -1.63 -26.67
C ILE A 317 -6.85 -0.94 -27.91
N ARG A 318 -7.78 0.00 -27.73
CA ARG A 318 -8.31 0.82 -28.83
C ARG A 318 -7.19 1.56 -29.55
N TYR A 319 -6.23 2.13 -28.82
CA TYR A 319 -5.06 2.76 -29.43
C TYR A 319 -4.27 1.79 -30.33
N VAL A 320 -4.04 0.55 -29.88
CA VAL A 320 -3.38 -0.47 -30.70
C VAL A 320 -4.20 -0.81 -31.95
N MET A 321 -5.52 -0.94 -31.81
CA MET A 321 -6.41 -1.22 -32.94
C MET A 321 -6.45 -0.10 -33.98
N ASP A 322 -6.35 1.15 -33.53
CA ASP A 322 -6.44 2.34 -34.40
C ASP A 322 -5.11 2.69 -35.08
N TYR A 323 -3.98 2.44 -34.42
CA TYR A 323 -2.66 2.92 -34.88
C TYR A 323 -1.67 1.81 -35.27
N ASP A 324 -1.87 0.57 -34.84
CA ASP A 324 -1.04 -0.57 -35.23
C ASP A 324 -1.87 -1.54 -36.09
N ASN A 325 -2.29 -2.68 -35.53
CA ASN A 325 -3.01 -3.72 -36.25
C ASN A 325 -4.19 -4.24 -35.43
N LYS A 326 -5.40 -4.05 -35.95
CA LYS A 326 -6.62 -4.55 -35.31
C LYS A 326 -6.68 -6.08 -35.24
N ASP A 327 -6.07 -6.77 -36.19
CA ASP A 327 -6.12 -8.23 -36.26
C ASP A 327 -5.18 -8.87 -35.23
N VAL A 328 -4.07 -8.23 -34.85
CA VAL A 328 -3.21 -8.77 -33.77
C VAL A 328 -3.96 -8.81 -32.43
N VAL A 329 -4.78 -7.78 -32.15
CA VAL A 329 -5.63 -7.74 -30.96
C VAL A 329 -6.65 -8.87 -30.97
N ARG A 330 -7.34 -9.07 -32.10
CA ARG A 330 -8.36 -10.12 -32.23
C ARG A 330 -7.79 -11.51 -32.16
N ASN A 331 -6.64 -11.75 -32.78
CA ASN A 331 -5.99 -13.06 -32.80
C ASN A 331 -5.38 -13.43 -31.44
N SER A 332 -5.02 -12.42 -30.63
CA SER A 332 -4.44 -12.60 -29.29
C SER A 332 -5.49 -12.66 -28.17
N TRP A 333 -6.77 -12.43 -28.50
CA TRP A 333 -7.85 -12.40 -27.51
C TRP A 333 -8.38 -13.80 -27.23
N GLU A 334 -8.32 -14.20 -25.96
CA GLU A 334 -8.78 -15.53 -25.50
C GLU A 334 -10.12 -15.48 -24.73
N GLY A 335 -10.64 -14.28 -24.46
CA GLY A 335 -11.88 -14.10 -23.71
C GLY A 335 -13.14 -14.46 -24.50
N ASN A 336 -14.26 -14.62 -23.79
CA ASN A 336 -15.50 -15.16 -24.35
C ASN A 336 -16.40 -14.14 -25.08
N LYS A 337 -16.13 -12.84 -24.94
CA LYS A 337 -16.85 -11.75 -25.63
C LYS A 337 -16.12 -11.34 -26.91
N ASP A 338 -16.82 -10.72 -27.85
CA ASP A 338 -16.17 -10.03 -28.97
C ASP A 338 -15.36 -8.85 -28.43
N ILE A 339 -14.04 -8.86 -28.64
CA ILE A 339 -13.14 -7.84 -28.07
C ILE A 339 -13.46 -6.43 -28.57
N THR A 340 -13.90 -6.27 -29.82
CA THR A 340 -14.22 -4.94 -30.36
C THR A 340 -15.47 -4.38 -29.69
N ALA A 341 -16.49 -5.20 -29.50
CA ALA A 341 -17.72 -4.83 -28.80
C ALA A 341 -17.46 -4.57 -27.31
N LEU A 342 -16.63 -5.40 -26.66
CA LEU A 342 -16.26 -5.23 -25.25
C LEU A 342 -15.53 -3.90 -25.01
N ILE A 343 -14.53 -3.58 -25.85
CA ILE A 343 -13.80 -2.31 -25.74
C ILE A 343 -14.75 -1.11 -25.95
N ALA A 344 -15.65 -1.20 -26.92
CA ALA A 344 -16.64 -0.15 -27.14
C ALA A 344 -17.58 0.03 -25.93
N GLU A 345 -18.09 -1.07 -25.37
CA GLU A 345 -18.96 -1.06 -24.19
C GLU A 345 -18.29 -0.41 -22.98
N ILE A 346 -17.04 -0.80 -22.67
CA ILE A 346 -16.29 -0.27 -21.52
C ILE A 346 -16.10 1.24 -21.67
N ILE A 347 -15.74 1.71 -22.87
CA ILE A 347 -15.47 3.13 -23.12
C ILE A 347 -16.77 3.95 -23.08
N GLU A 348 -17.86 3.43 -23.64
CA GLU A 348 -19.17 4.09 -23.62
C GLU A 348 -19.67 4.26 -22.18
N LYS A 349 -19.48 3.23 -21.34
CA LYS A 349 -19.90 3.25 -19.93
C LYS A 349 -18.89 3.91 -18.99
N ALA A 350 -17.75 4.37 -19.45
CA ALA A 350 -16.65 4.82 -18.58
C ALA A 350 -17.08 5.92 -17.57
N ASP A 351 -17.89 6.89 -18.01
CA ASP A 351 -18.41 7.94 -17.12
C ASP A 351 -19.36 7.38 -16.06
N ASP A 352 -20.16 6.37 -16.38
CA ASP A 352 -21.07 5.71 -15.43
C ASP A 352 -20.32 4.82 -14.44
N LEU A 353 -19.24 4.16 -14.90
CA LEU A 353 -18.45 3.23 -14.11
C LEU A 353 -17.61 3.92 -13.03
N VAL A 354 -17.00 5.07 -13.34
CA VAL A 354 -16.05 5.74 -12.44
C VAL A 354 -16.33 7.23 -12.20
N GLY A 355 -17.31 7.81 -12.89
CA GLY A 355 -17.59 9.24 -12.86
C GLY A 355 -16.73 10.04 -13.86
N PRO A 356 -17.25 11.17 -14.38
CA PRO A 356 -16.63 11.91 -15.48
C PRO A 356 -15.28 12.55 -15.12
N ASP A 357 -15.09 12.96 -13.86
CA ASP A 357 -13.82 13.54 -13.40
C ASP A 357 -12.70 12.51 -13.35
N ILE A 358 -13.02 11.27 -12.96
CA ILE A 358 -12.06 10.16 -12.91
C ILE A 358 -11.77 9.69 -14.33
N HIS A 359 -12.79 9.47 -15.16
CA HIS A 359 -12.61 9.10 -16.56
C HIS A 359 -11.69 10.09 -17.31
N LYS A 360 -11.89 11.40 -17.12
CA LYS A 360 -11.01 12.43 -17.70
C LYS A 360 -9.55 12.29 -17.23
N LYS A 361 -9.31 11.97 -15.96
CA LYS A 361 -7.95 11.71 -15.45
C LYS A 361 -7.34 10.46 -16.07
N LEU A 362 -8.11 9.37 -16.20
CA LEU A 362 -7.68 8.12 -16.83
C LEU A 362 -7.27 8.35 -18.29
N ALA A 363 -8.10 9.05 -19.06
CA ALA A 363 -7.81 9.37 -20.46
C ALA A 363 -6.50 10.16 -20.60
N ASN A 364 -6.22 11.10 -19.70
CA ASN A 364 -4.99 11.90 -19.71
C ASN A 364 -3.73 11.10 -19.34
N LYS A 365 -3.84 10.02 -18.56
CA LYS A 365 -2.69 9.15 -18.24
C LYS A 365 -2.20 8.35 -19.45
N ILE A 366 -3.10 8.09 -20.41
CA ILE A 366 -2.83 7.27 -21.60
C ILE A 366 -2.50 8.11 -22.82
N ALA A 367 -2.93 9.37 -22.91
CA ALA A 367 -2.53 10.30 -23.97
C ALA A 367 -0.99 10.39 -24.09
#